data_AF-A0A7Y2HCK4-F1
#
_entry.id   AF-A0A7Y2HCK4-F1
#
_cell.length_a   1.000
_cell.length_b   1.000
_cell.length_c   1.000
_cell.angle_alpha   90.00
_cell.angle_beta   90.00
_cell.angle_gamma   90.00
#
_symmetry.space_group_name_H-M   'P 1'
#
loop_
_entity.id
_entity.type
_entity.pdbx_description
1 polymer ?
#
loop_
_entity_poly.entity_id
_entity_poly.type
_entity_poly.pdbx_seq_one_letter_code
_entity_poly.pdbx_strand_id
1 'polypeptide(L)'
;MKQLQFYKYATLGLLILNLSMITFFFLTKPKKPLHPGPGGPEKAGDILKLDDQQTERFLKFAERHSRQIDIVDMQQRKLLKPYFKSIITGEGTEINDNRIEQALQLERKKIESTYSHFGDIKTLLKSEQQTNFEKFIDHALGKILKEQRKPPPPPKGR
;
A
#
# COMPACT_ATOMS: atom_id res chain seq x y z
N MET A 1 14.05 31.72 -49.82
CA MET A 1 14.80 32.13 -48.60
C MET A 1 13.88 32.32 -47.38
N LYS A 2 12.85 33.17 -47.41
CA LYS A 2 12.02 33.50 -46.23
C LYS A 2 11.16 32.33 -45.70
N GLN A 3 10.60 31.51 -46.59
CA GLN A 3 9.78 30.36 -46.20
C GLN A 3 10.59 29.27 -45.48
N LEU A 4 11.80 28.96 -45.94
CA LEU A 4 12.66 27.97 -45.29
C LEU A 4 13.09 28.41 -43.88
N GLN A 5 13.35 29.71 -43.70
CA GLN A 5 13.62 30.25 -42.37
C GLN A 5 12.38 30.21 -41.47
N PHE A 6 11.20 30.53 -42.01
CA PHE A 6 9.94 30.40 -41.27
C PHE A 6 9.69 28.97 -40.80
N TYR A 7 9.80 27.97 -41.69
CA TYR A 7 9.65 26.56 -41.30
C TYR A 7 10.71 26.13 -40.27
N LYS A 8 11.96 26.56 -40.42
CA LYS A 8 13.02 26.26 -39.45
C LYS A 8 12.68 26.80 -38.05
N TYR A 9 12.22 28.05 -37.95
CA TYR A 9 11.82 28.64 -36.67
C TYR A 9 10.53 28.03 -36.12
N ALA A 10 9.56 27.72 -36.97
CA ALA A 10 8.32 27.05 -36.59
C ALA A 10 8.59 25.65 -36.03
N THR A 11 9.44 24.85 -36.70
CA THR A 11 9.83 23.52 -36.23
C THR A 11 10.64 23.59 -34.94
N LEU A 12 11.56 24.57 -34.81
CA LEU A 12 12.32 24.76 -33.57
C LEU A 12 11.42 25.19 -32.40
N GLY A 13 10.47 26.09 -32.64
CA GLY A 13 9.48 26.49 -31.65
C GLY A 13 8.58 25.32 -31.22
N LEU A 14 8.13 24.51 -32.18
CA LEU A 14 7.33 23.31 -31.90
C LEU A 14 8.11 22.29 -31.06
N LEU A 15 9.40 22.11 -31.35
CA LEU A 15 10.28 21.22 -30.60
C LEU A 15 10.45 21.68 -29.15
N ILE A 16 10.72 22.98 -28.94
CA ILE A 16 10.85 23.57 -27.61
C ILE A 16 9.55 23.46 -26.83
N LEU A 17 8.40 23.70 -27.47
CA LEU A 17 7.09 23.59 -26.84
C LEU A 17 6.83 22.15 -26.36
N ASN A 18 7.09 21.15 -27.19
CA ASN A 18 6.92 19.74 -26.81
C ASN A 18 7.86 19.33 -25.67
N LEU A 19 9.14 19.73 -25.72
CA LEU A 19 10.11 19.50 -24.64
C LEU A 19 9.67 20.16 -23.34
N SER A 20 9.22 21.42 -23.41
CA SER A 20 8.73 22.15 -22.23
C SER A 20 7.50 21.48 -21.60
N MET A 21 6.60 20.93 -22.41
CA MET A 21 5.45 20.16 -21.91
C MET A 21 5.91 18.91 -21.18
N ILE A 22 6.82 18.13 -21.76
CA ILE A 22 7.36 16.92 -21.12
C ILE A 22 8.01 17.29 -19.79
N THR A 23 8.91 18.28 -19.78
CA THR A 23 9.58 18.77 -18.58
C THR A 23 8.57 19.25 -17.53
N PHE A 24 7.56 20.03 -17.93
CA PHE A 24 6.48 20.47 -17.05
C PHE A 24 5.75 19.26 -16.42
N PHE A 25 5.32 18.28 -17.21
CA PHE A 25 4.66 17.07 -16.70
C PHE A 25 5.54 16.25 -15.72
N PHE A 26 6.86 16.27 -15.88
CA PHE A 26 7.78 15.61 -14.94
C PHE A 26 7.99 16.42 -13.64
N LEU A 27 8.02 17.75 -13.72
CA LEU A 27 8.23 18.65 -12.56
C LEU A 27 6.95 18.92 -11.77
N THR A 28 5.81 19.01 -12.44
CA THR A 28 4.50 19.29 -11.81
C THR A 28 3.69 18.04 -11.59
N LYS A 29 4.31 16.85 -11.50
CA LYS A 29 3.59 15.66 -11.05
C LYS A 29 2.87 16.03 -9.75
N PRO A 30 1.52 16.06 -9.74
CA PRO A 30 0.82 16.23 -8.49
C PRO A 30 1.32 15.11 -7.59
N LYS A 31 1.73 15.43 -6.35
CA LYS A 31 1.83 14.40 -5.31
C LYS A 31 0.52 13.65 -5.42
N LYS A 32 0.55 12.38 -5.85
CA LYS A 32 -0.68 11.60 -6.01
C LYS A 32 -1.49 11.89 -4.75
N PRO A 33 -2.72 12.44 -4.84
CA PRO A 33 -3.57 12.41 -3.67
C PRO A 33 -3.53 10.95 -3.26
N LEU A 34 -3.13 10.73 -2.02
CA LEU A 34 -3.12 9.41 -1.43
C LEU A 34 -4.59 9.03 -1.43
N HIS A 35 -5.12 8.53 -2.56
CA HIS A 35 -6.55 8.34 -2.72
C HIS A 35 -6.91 7.39 -1.58
N PRO A 36 -7.74 7.85 -0.64
CA PRO A 36 -8.00 7.08 0.54
C PRO A 36 -8.83 5.91 0.06
N GLY A 37 -8.16 4.79 -0.16
CA GLY A 37 -8.82 3.50 -0.01
C GLY A 37 -9.58 3.54 1.33
N PRO A 38 -10.66 2.78 1.50
CA PRO A 38 -11.56 2.92 2.66
C PRO A 38 -10.91 2.75 4.05
N GLY A 39 -9.59 2.58 4.16
CA GLY A 39 -8.76 2.57 5.37
C GLY A 39 -7.38 3.18 5.25
N GLY A 40 -7.19 4.21 4.43
CA GLY A 40 -5.92 4.93 4.36
C GLY A 40 -5.51 5.61 5.68
N PRO A 41 -4.25 6.07 5.78
CA PRO A 41 -3.68 6.70 6.97
C PRO A 41 -4.46 7.92 7.48
N GLU A 42 -5.21 8.63 6.62
CA GLU A 42 -6.12 9.70 7.03
C GLU A 42 -7.16 9.24 8.06
N LYS A 43 -7.79 8.07 7.85
CA LYS A 43 -8.79 7.56 8.81
C LYS A 43 -8.17 7.15 10.14
N ALA A 44 -6.89 6.76 10.14
CA ALA A 44 -6.18 6.45 11.38
C ALA A 44 -5.89 7.73 12.17
N GLY A 45 -5.47 8.80 11.51
CA GLY A 45 -5.31 10.14 12.10
C GLY A 45 -6.61 10.66 12.72
N ASP A 46 -7.73 10.49 12.02
CA ASP A 46 -9.05 10.94 12.48
C ASP A 46 -9.58 10.18 13.71
N ILE A 47 -9.37 8.85 13.75
CA ILE A 47 -9.80 7.99 14.86
C ILE A 47 -8.94 8.26 16.09
N LEU A 48 -7.62 8.31 15.91
CA LEU A 48 -6.65 8.48 17.01
C LEU A 48 -6.50 9.94 17.44
N LYS A 49 -7.07 10.89 16.69
CA LYS A 49 -6.95 12.34 16.93
C LYS A 49 -5.48 12.78 17.03
N LEU A 50 -4.66 12.32 16.09
CA LEU A 50 -3.23 12.62 16.06
C LEU A 50 -3.00 14.11 15.77
N ASP A 51 -2.03 14.71 16.45
CA ASP A 51 -1.49 16.02 16.04
C ASP A 51 -0.53 15.89 14.84
N ASP A 52 -0.03 17.01 14.33
CA ASP A 52 0.83 17.03 13.14
C ASP A 52 2.13 16.23 13.34
N GLN A 53 2.75 16.34 14.52
CA GLN A 53 3.99 15.62 14.82
C GLN A 53 3.74 14.12 14.95
N GLN A 54 2.63 13.75 15.58
CA GLN A 54 2.21 12.36 15.68
C GLN A 54 1.88 11.79 14.30
N THR A 55 1.17 12.55 13.46
CA THR A 55 0.80 12.15 12.11
C THR A 55 2.03 11.84 11.26
N GLU A 56 3.08 12.67 11.31
CA GLU A 56 4.32 12.41 10.58
C GLU A 56 4.99 11.10 11.03
N ARG A 57 5.04 10.85 12.35
CA ARG A 57 5.61 9.61 12.91
C ARG A 57 4.77 8.39 12.55
N PHE A 58 3.44 8.51 12.62
CA PHE A 58 2.50 7.47 12.23
C PHE A 58 2.73 7.07 10.77
N LEU A 59 2.85 8.04 9.87
CA LEU A 59 3.12 7.78 8.44
C LEU A 59 4.43 7.00 8.24
N LYS A 60 5.49 7.34 8.98
CA LYS A 60 6.76 6.60 8.94
C LYS A 60 6.60 5.15 9.44
N PHE A 61 5.84 4.93 10.51
CA PHE A 61 5.54 3.59 11.00
C PHE A 61 4.72 2.77 10.01
N ALA A 62 3.68 3.37 9.44
CA ALA A 62 2.82 2.73 8.44
C ALA A 62 3.60 2.39 7.16
N GLU A 63 4.47 3.29 6.68
CA GLU A 63 5.30 3.04 5.50
C GLU A 63 6.32 1.92 5.76
N ARG A 64 6.94 1.89 6.95
CA ARG A 64 7.84 0.79 7.36
C ARG A 64 7.10 -0.55 7.39
N HIS A 65 5.93 -0.60 8.03
CA HIS A 65 5.12 -1.81 8.10
C HIS A 65 4.68 -2.27 6.71
N SER A 66 4.15 -1.36 5.87
CA SER A 66 3.76 -1.68 4.49
C SER A 66 4.90 -2.31 3.69
N ARG A 67 6.12 -1.73 3.74
CA ARG A 67 7.28 -2.32 3.08
C ARG A 67 7.63 -3.71 3.59
N GLN A 68 7.52 -3.95 4.89
CA GLN A 68 7.77 -5.28 5.47
C GLN A 68 6.74 -6.30 4.97
N ILE A 69 5.46 -5.93 4.94
CA ILE A 69 4.39 -6.79 4.43
C ILE A 69 4.60 -7.08 2.94
N ASP A 70 4.94 -6.09 2.12
CA ASP A 70 5.18 -6.25 0.68
C ASP A 70 6.32 -7.23 0.39
N ILE A 71 7.42 -7.15 1.16
CA ILE A 71 8.55 -8.07 1.04
C ILE A 71 8.12 -9.51 1.37
N VAL A 72 7.39 -9.69 2.48
CA VAL A 72 6.92 -11.01 2.91
C VAL A 72 5.93 -11.60 1.90
N ASP A 73 5.01 -10.80 1.39
CA ASP A 73 4.08 -11.16 0.32
C ASP A 73 4.79 -11.64 -0.94
N MET A 74 5.86 -10.94 -1.35
CA MET A 74 6.64 -11.32 -2.51
C MET A 74 7.34 -12.67 -2.29
N GLN A 75 7.91 -12.89 -1.11
CA GLN A 75 8.56 -14.16 -0.75
C GLN A 75 7.55 -15.31 -0.70
N GLN A 76 6.38 -15.09 -0.10
CA GLN A 76 5.32 -16.10 -0.02
C GLN A 76 4.82 -16.51 -1.41
N ARG A 77 4.63 -15.54 -2.33
CA ARG A 77 4.27 -15.84 -3.73
C ARG A 77 5.34 -16.65 -4.45
N LYS A 78 6.63 -16.38 -4.19
CA LYS A 78 7.75 -17.14 -4.77
C LYS A 78 7.80 -18.59 -4.28
N LEU A 79 7.30 -18.87 -3.07
CA LEU A 79 7.24 -20.22 -2.51
C LEU A 79 5.98 -20.98 -2.94
N LEU A 80 4.82 -20.33 -2.83
CA LEU A 80 3.52 -20.97 -3.07
C LEU A 80 3.24 -21.20 -4.57
N LYS A 81 3.72 -20.33 -5.46
CA LYS A 81 3.48 -20.50 -6.90
C LYS A 81 4.13 -21.78 -7.45
N PRO A 82 5.41 -22.09 -7.16
CA PRO A 82 6.00 -23.38 -7.49
C PRO A 82 5.31 -24.55 -6.77
N TYR A 83 4.97 -24.39 -5.48
CA TYR A 83 4.25 -25.42 -4.73
C TYR A 83 2.96 -25.86 -5.43
N PHE A 84 2.11 -24.94 -5.85
CA PHE A 84 0.89 -25.32 -6.59
C PHE A 84 1.16 -25.81 -8.01
N LYS A 85 2.25 -25.36 -8.65
CA LYS A 85 2.67 -25.90 -9.95
C LYS A 85 3.22 -27.32 -9.88
N SER A 86 3.70 -27.76 -8.72
CA SER A 86 4.18 -29.13 -8.51
C SER A 86 3.13 -30.19 -8.84
N ILE A 87 1.84 -29.86 -8.69
CA ILE A 87 0.70 -30.72 -9.05
C ILE A 87 0.73 -31.07 -10.55
N ILE A 88 1.23 -30.17 -11.39
CA ILE A 88 1.35 -30.37 -12.84
C ILE A 88 2.67 -31.06 -13.18
N THR A 89 3.77 -30.69 -12.51
CA THR A 89 5.12 -31.17 -12.85
C THR A 89 5.48 -32.51 -12.21
N GLY A 90 4.70 -33.00 -11.24
CA GLY A 90 4.98 -34.23 -10.51
C GLY A 90 6.17 -34.10 -9.55
N GLU A 91 6.51 -32.89 -9.13
CA GLU A 91 7.56 -32.66 -8.11
C GLU A 91 7.19 -33.34 -6.78
N GLY A 92 8.18 -33.98 -6.13
CA GLY A 92 8.00 -34.83 -4.95
C GLY A 92 7.55 -34.10 -3.68
N THR A 93 6.97 -34.87 -2.75
CA THR A 93 6.35 -34.38 -1.50
C THR A 93 7.31 -33.65 -0.57
N GLU A 94 8.56 -34.09 -0.42
CA GLU A 94 9.53 -33.44 0.49
C GLU A 94 9.87 -31.98 0.09
N ILE A 95 10.01 -31.70 -1.21
CA ILE A 95 10.25 -30.33 -1.73
C ILE A 95 9.04 -29.44 -1.42
N ASN A 96 7.85 -30.01 -1.51
CA ASN A 96 6.60 -29.33 -1.25
C ASN A 96 6.39 -29.03 0.24
N ASP A 97 6.74 -29.96 1.13
CA ASP A 97 6.63 -29.79 2.57
C ASP A 97 7.52 -28.64 3.08
N ASN A 98 8.76 -28.56 2.59
CA ASN A 98 9.67 -27.45 2.91
C ASN A 98 9.11 -26.09 2.42
N ARG A 99 8.50 -26.03 1.23
CA ARG A 99 7.88 -24.78 0.73
C ARG A 99 6.72 -24.32 1.61
N ILE A 100 5.92 -25.25 2.12
CA ILE A 100 4.82 -24.95 3.04
C ILE A 100 5.35 -24.46 4.38
N GLU A 101 6.35 -25.13 4.95
CA GLU A 101 6.94 -24.69 6.22
C GLU A 101 7.48 -23.26 6.11
N GLN A 102 8.23 -22.95 5.04
CA GLN A 102 8.72 -21.61 4.79
C GLN A 102 7.59 -20.58 4.62
N ALA A 103 6.50 -20.95 3.92
CA ALA A 103 5.34 -20.07 3.77
C ALA A 103 4.64 -19.81 5.12
N LEU A 104 4.57 -20.79 6.01
CA LEU A 104 4.03 -20.63 7.36
C LEU A 104 4.90 -19.72 8.24
N GLN A 105 6.23 -19.81 8.14
CA GLN A 105 7.14 -18.89 8.84
C GLN A 105 6.96 -17.45 8.35
N LEU A 106 6.73 -17.25 7.04
CA LEU A 106 6.42 -15.93 6.50
C LEU A 106 5.08 -15.40 7.01
N GLU A 107 4.06 -16.25 7.14
CA GLU A 107 2.77 -15.86 7.71
C GLU A 107 2.91 -15.46 9.18
N ARG A 108 3.66 -16.23 9.98
CA ARG A 108 4.02 -15.86 11.36
C ARG A 108 4.66 -14.47 11.42
N LYS A 109 5.62 -14.20 10.54
CA LYS A 109 6.31 -12.91 10.46
C LYS A 109 5.36 -11.74 10.17
N LYS A 110 4.31 -11.95 9.36
CA LYS A 110 3.27 -10.92 9.13
C LYS A 110 2.49 -10.61 10.39
N ILE A 111 2.09 -11.64 11.13
CA ILE A 111 1.33 -11.50 12.37
C ILE A 111 2.16 -10.75 13.41
N GLU A 112 3.41 -11.16 13.61
CA GLU A 112 4.35 -10.51 14.54
C GLU A 112 4.66 -9.06 14.15
N SER A 113 4.90 -8.80 12.85
CA SER A 113 5.12 -7.44 12.34
C SER A 113 3.90 -6.54 12.54
N THR A 114 2.69 -7.06 12.34
CA THR A 114 1.44 -6.33 12.55
C THR A 114 1.19 -6.04 14.02
N TYR A 115 1.45 -7.01 14.90
CA TYR A 115 1.41 -6.81 16.35
C TYR A 115 2.40 -5.73 16.80
N SER A 116 3.65 -5.83 16.33
CA SER A 116 4.68 -4.82 16.62
C SER A 116 4.28 -3.43 16.12
N HIS A 117 3.68 -3.34 14.94
CA HIS A 117 3.21 -2.07 14.37
C HIS A 117 2.13 -1.42 15.26
N PHE A 118 1.19 -2.21 15.79
CA PHE A 118 0.22 -1.69 16.76
C PHE A 118 0.90 -1.23 18.06
N GLY A 119 1.93 -1.95 18.51
CA GLY A 119 2.79 -1.51 19.62
C GLY A 119 3.41 -0.14 19.35
N ASP A 120 4.06 0.03 18.20
CA ASP A 120 4.68 1.30 17.78
C ASP A 120 3.65 2.44 17.79
N ILE A 121 2.45 2.22 17.22
CA ILE A 121 1.38 3.21 17.22
C ILE A 121 0.95 3.54 18.65
N LYS A 122 0.83 2.55 19.54
CA LYS A 122 0.44 2.80 20.93
C LYS A 122 1.43 3.70 21.67
N THR A 123 2.73 3.57 21.40
CA THR A 123 3.77 4.44 21.99
C THR A 123 3.71 5.89 21.52
N LEU A 124 3.06 6.14 20.38
CA LEU A 124 2.89 7.47 19.84
C LEU A 124 1.81 8.28 20.55
N LEU A 125 0.83 7.59 21.16
CA LEU A 125 -0.38 8.19 21.70
C LEU A 125 -0.16 8.78 23.10
N LYS A 126 -0.72 9.97 23.32
CA LYS A 126 -0.85 10.60 24.63
C LYS A 126 -1.90 9.87 25.47
N SER A 127 -1.87 10.06 26.78
CA SER A 127 -2.79 9.38 27.71
C SER A 127 -4.26 9.55 27.34
N GLU A 128 -4.66 10.76 26.93
CA GLU A 128 -6.02 11.09 26.50
C GLU A 128 -6.44 10.42 25.17
N GLN A 129 -5.47 10.01 24.34
CA GLN A 129 -5.71 9.33 23.06
C GLN A 129 -5.77 7.81 23.21
N GLN A 130 -5.30 7.25 24.33
CA GLN A 130 -5.30 5.79 24.56
C GLN A 130 -6.71 5.20 24.52
N THR A 131 -7.74 5.96 24.92
CA THR A 131 -9.15 5.52 24.83
C THR A 131 -9.64 5.35 23.39
N ASN A 132 -9.02 6.02 22.41
CA ASN A 132 -9.33 5.86 20.99
C ASN A 132 -8.56 4.71 20.34
N PHE A 133 -7.54 4.17 21.01
CA PHE A 133 -6.72 3.10 20.48
C PHE A 133 -7.51 1.80 20.29
N GLU A 134 -8.40 1.46 21.22
CA GLU A 134 -9.29 0.28 21.11
C GLU A 134 -10.15 0.35 19.83
N LYS A 135 -10.82 1.48 19.61
CA LYS A 135 -11.61 1.73 18.38
C LYS A 135 -10.77 1.64 17.11
N PHE A 136 -9.52 2.10 17.17
CA PHE A 136 -8.59 2.00 16.06
C PHE A 136 -8.23 0.53 15.77
N ILE A 137 -7.94 -0.28 16.79
CA ILE A 137 -7.65 -1.70 16.66
C ILE A 137 -8.84 -2.44 16.07
N ASP A 138 -10.05 -2.25 16.59
CA ASP A 138 -11.26 -2.92 16.06
C ASP A 138 -11.47 -2.61 14.58
N HIS A 139 -11.35 -1.33 14.22
CA HIS A 139 -11.49 -0.90 12.83
C HIS A 139 -10.36 -1.44 11.92
N ALA A 140 -9.14 -1.58 12.44
CA ALA A 140 -8.02 -2.16 11.71
C ALA A 140 -8.19 -3.68 11.52
N LEU A 141 -8.58 -4.40 12.59
CA LEU A 141 -8.81 -5.84 12.56
C LEU A 141 -9.96 -6.21 11.62
N GLY A 142 -11.07 -5.48 11.63
CA GLY A 142 -12.17 -5.71 10.69
C GLY A 142 -11.74 -5.63 9.21
N LYS A 143 -10.66 -4.90 8.90
CA LYS A 143 -10.07 -4.86 7.55
C LYS A 143 -9.08 -5.97 7.29
N ILE A 144 -8.18 -6.23 8.25
CA ILE A 144 -7.14 -7.25 8.13
C ILE A 144 -7.79 -8.64 8.01
N LEU A 145 -8.78 -8.92 8.85
CA LEU A 145 -9.50 -10.19 8.89
C LEU A 145 -10.63 -10.29 7.86
N LYS A 146 -10.87 -9.21 7.09
CA LYS A 146 -11.97 -9.11 6.11
C LYS A 146 -13.31 -9.54 6.69
N GLU A 147 -13.62 -9.14 7.92
CA GLU A 147 -14.93 -9.35 8.50
C GLU A 147 -15.98 -8.74 7.55
N GLN A 148 -16.82 -9.59 6.98
CA GLN A 148 -17.70 -9.21 5.88
C GLN A 148 -18.57 -8.04 6.32
N ARG A 149 -18.39 -6.88 5.67
CA ARG A 149 -19.43 -5.85 5.68
C ARG A 149 -20.65 -6.46 5.01
N LYS A 150 -21.83 -6.30 5.65
CA LYS A 150 -23.11 -6.77 5.11
C LYS A 150 -23.18 -6.44 3.60
N PRO A 151 -23.56 -7.39 2.74
CA PRO A 151 -23.66 -7.13 1.31
C PRO A 151 -24.59 -5.93 1.08
N PRO A 152 -24.31 -5.08 0.08
CA PRO A 152 -25.18 -3.95 -0.23
C PRO A 152 -26.60 -4.46 -0.48
N PRO A 153 -27.64 -3.72 -0.04
CA PRO A 153 -29.02 -4.13 -0.28
C PRO A 153 -29.23 -4.29 -1.79
N PRO A 154 -29.99 -5.32 -2.22
CA PRO A 154 -30.23 -5.56 -3.64
C PRO A 154 -30.83 -4.30 -4.29
N PRO A 155 -30.46 -3.98 -5.54
CA PRO A 155 -31.02 -2.84 -6.25
C PRO A 155 -32.53 -2.97 -6.29
N LYS A 156 -33.25 -1.92 -5.84
CA LYS A 156 -34.71 -1.86 -5.96
C LYS A 156 -35.03 -1.93 -7.45
N GLY A 157 -35.72 -2.99 -7.87
CA GLY A 157 -36.17 -3.15 -9.25
C GLY A 157 -36.86 -1.89 -9.76
N ARG A 158 -36.48 -1.45 -10.95
CA ARG A 158 -37.24 -0.48 -11.74
C ARG A 158 -38.27 -1.22 -12.57
#